data_AF-A0A0D9YE57-F1
#
_entry.id   AF-A0A0D9YE57-F1
#
_cell.length_a   1.000
_cell.length_b   1.000
_cell.length_c   1.000
_cell.angle_alpha   90.00
_cell.angle_beta   90.00
_cell.angle_gamma   90.00
#
_symmetry.space_group_name_H-M   'P 1'
#
loop_
_entity.id
_entity.type
_entity.pdbx_description
1 polymer ?
#
loop_
_entity_poly.entity_id
_entity_poly.type
_entity_poly.pdbx_seq_one_letter_code
_entity_poly.pdbx_strand_id
1 'polypeptide(L)'
;MLFTTSKLSGHAGSRFGYTRATESPAACHLQARHVHNDTKADRYTPCRALRRWALVRDEKVARRAISYIEESTVGTSRETQLRVLKILKVILANLHGKEDIFAFGYDVMSSRWRRLNAVVSRSTRISLQKMPPQYCTYFNRIKEPSPAYAWVKCEWVEDDDCYETLLAAGINSLTGTVNEAGTRYTRLSLIKTQDDFDMLLERITEFVDAEKHGRAPAASSSM
;
A
#
# COMPACT_ATOMS: atom_id res chain seq x y z
N MET A 1 5.33 -12.18 -6.98
CA MET A 1 4.84 -10.83 -6.61
C MET A 1 3.36 -10.93 -6.28
N LEU A 2 2.91 -10.22 -5.25
CA LEU A 2 1.54 -10.23 -4.75
C LEU A 2 0.93 -8.84 -4.86
N PHE A 3 -0.30 -8.75 -5.36
CA PHE A 3 -1.03 -7.50 -5.50
C PHE A 3 -2.47 -7.66 -5.00
N THR A 4 -3.12 -6.56 -4.64
CA THR A 4 -4.53 -6.57 -4.17
C THR A 4 -5.28 -5.31 -4.58
N THR A 5 -6.57 -5.48 -4.88
CA THR A 5 -7.49 -4.35 -5.12
C THR A 5 -7.70 -3.50 -3.88
N SER A 6 -7.48 -4.08 -2.69
CA SER A 6 -7.64 -3.39 -1.41
C SER A 6 -6.81 -2.13 -1.28
N LYS A 7 -5.59 -2.14 -1.82
CA LYS A 7 -4.64 -1.00 -1.76
C LYS A 7 -4.43 -0.30 -3.10
N LEU A 8 -4.84 -0.93 -4.19
CA LEU A 8 -4.80 -0.31 -5.53
C LEU A 8 -6.00 0.61 -5.76
N SER A 9 -7.22 0.13 -5.48
CA SER A 9 -8.47 0.83 -5.82
C SER A 9 -9.38 1.06 -4.61
N GLY A 10 -8.90 0.80 -3.39
CA GLY A 10 -9.68 0.93 -2.15
C GLY A 10 -10.77 -0.14 -1.95
N HIS A 11 -10.90 -1.11 -2.86
CA HIS A 11 -11.92 -2.14 -2.81
C HIS A 11 -11.54 -3.31 -1.89
N ALA A 12 -11.29 -3.01 -0.60
CA ALA A 12 -10.87 -3.99 0.39
C ALA A 12 -11.95 -5.06 0.66
N GLY A 13 -13.23 -4.67 0.62
CA GLY A 13 -14.36 -5.58 0.79
C GLY A 13 -14.52 -6.60 -0.36
N SER A 14 -13.89 -6.36 -1.51
CA SER A 14 -13.92 -7.32 -2.62
C SER A 14 -13.01 -8.53 -2.40
N ARG A 15 -12.11 -8.49 -1.40
CA ARG A 15 -11.21 -9.60 -1.03
C ARG A 15 -10.47 -10.21 -2.24
N PHE A 16 -10.08 -9.38 -3.20
CA PHE A 16 -9.40 -9.81 -4.40
C PHE A 16 -7.91 -9.51 -4.33
N GLY A 17 -7.11 -10.58 -4.30
CA GLY A 17 -5.68 -10.57 -4.48
C GLY A 17 -5.32 -11.32 -5.74
N TYR A 18 -4.19 -10.99 -6.36
CA TYR A 18 -3.71 -11.74 -7.51
C TYR A 18 -2.19 -11.90 -7.49
N THR A 19 -1.78 -13.04 -8.01
CA THR A 19 -0.43 -13.34 -8.47
C THR A 19 -0.49 -13.55 -9.97
N ARG A 20 0.44 -12.98 -10.73
CA ARG A 20 0.52 -13.29 -12.16
C ARG A 20 1.34 -14.58 -12.37
N ALA A 21 0.68 -15.67 -12.77
CA ALA A 21 1.35 -16.89 -13.21
C ALA A 21 1.88 -16.69 -14.65
N THR A 22 3.11 -17.15 -14.92
CA THR A 22 3.61 -17.31 -16.29
C THR A 22 3.50 -18.76 -16.66
N GLU A 23 2.80 -19.07 -17.73
CA GLU A 23 3.01 -20.35 -18.42
C GLU A 23 4.42 -20.36 -19.01
N SER A 24 5.15 -21.45 -18.79
CA SER A 24 6.35 -21.77 -19.56
C SER A 24 5.94 -21.95 -21.02
N PRO A 25 6.75 -21.54 -22.02
CA PRO A 25 6.50 -21.83 -23.43
C PRO A 25 6.27 -23.33 -23.74
N ALA A 26 6.69 -24.22 -22.84
CA ALA A 26 6.43 -25.65 -22.92
C ALA A 26 4.92 -26.01 -22.85
N ALA A 27 4.06 -25.13 -22.33
CA ALA A 27 2.61 -25.34 -22.31
C ALA A 27 1.95 -25.17 -23.70
N CYS A 28 2.62 -24.56 -24.68
CA CYS A 28 2.13 -24.48 -26.06
C CYS A 28 2.17 -25.82 -26.82
N HIS A 29 2.70 -26.90 -26.22
CA HIS A 29 2.85 -28.20 -26.88
C HIS A 29 1.78 -29.25 -26.54
N LEU A 30 0.79 -28.95 -25.69
CA LEU A 30 -0.13 -30.00 -25.19
C LEU A 30 -1.61 -29.86 -25.58
N GLN A 31 -2.00 -28.92 -26.44
CA GLN A 31 -3.36 -28.86 -26.99
C GLN A 31 -3.48 -29.04 -28.51
N ALA A 32 -2.42 -29.50 -29.18
CA ALA A 32 -2.45 -29.80 -30.63
C ALA A 32 -2.33 -31.30 -30.96
N ARG A 33 -2.76 -32.19 -30.06
CA ARG A 33 -2.89 -33.63 -30.35
C ARG A 33 -4.34 -34.09 -30.16
N HIS A 34 -5.28 -33.51 -30.90
CA HIS A 34 -6.59 -34.14 -31.15
C HIS A 34 -7.41 -33.38 -32.20
N VAL A 35 -6.83 -33.02 -33.36
CA VAL A 35 -7.64 -32.72 -34.55
C VAL A 35 -6.88 -33.20 -35.79
N HIS A 36 -7.66 -33.83 -36.66
CA HIS A 36 -7.37 -34.54 -37.90
C HIS A 36 -6.30 -33.95 -38.86
N ASN A 37 -5.74 -34.89 -39.64
CA ASN A 37 -5.14 -34.73 -40.96
C ASN A 37 -5.69 -33.52 -41.73
N ASP A 38 -4.83 -32.57 -42.09
CA ASP A 38 -4.91 -31.94 -43.40
C ASP A 38 -3.55 -31.39 -43.83
N THR A 39 -3.11 -31.86 -45.00
CA THR A 39 -1.92 -31.44 -45.71
C THR A 39 -2.09 -30.02 -46.25
N LYS A 40 -1.40 -29.05 -45.66
CA LYS A 40 -0.72 -27.94 -46.38
C LYS A 40 0.07 -27.09 -45.40
N ALA A 41 1.39 -27.15 -45.55
CA ALA A 41 2.33 -26.32 -44.84
C ALA A 41 2.22 -24.86 -45.32
N ASP A 42 1.83 -23.95 -44.43
CA ASP A 42 2.48 -22.64 -44.39
C ASP A 42 2.60 -22.09 -42.96
N ARG A 43 3.78 -22.36 -42.41
CA ARG A 43 4.58 -21.57 -41.46
C ARG A 43 3.88 -20.40 -40.74
N TYR A 44 3.31 -20.69 -39.57
CA TYR A 44 3.22 -19.70 -38.49
C TYR A 44 4.56 -19.69 -37.74
N THR A 45 5.46 -18.79 -38.12
CA THR A 45 6.79 -18.63 -37.47
C THR A 45 6.70 -17.59 -36.35
N PRO A 46 7.64 -17.58 -35.40
CA PRO A 46 7.45 -17.99 -34.02
C PRO A 46 7.43 -16.79 -33.07
N CYS A 47 6.99 -17.02 -31.83
CA CYS A 47 7.09 -16.07 -30.72
C CYS A 47 8.49 -15.41 -30.65
N ARG A 48 8.60 -14.19 -31.20
CA ARG A 48 9.74 -13.29 -30.97
C ARG A 48 9.21 -11.91 -30.62
N ALA A 49 9.19 -11.63 -29.32
CA ALA A 49 9.66 -10.36 -28.77
C ALA A 49 9.70 -10.46 -27.25
N LEU A 50 10.93 -10.52 -26.74
CA LEU A 50 11.30 -10.33 -25.35
C LEU A 50 10.58 -9.12 -24.74
N ARG A 51 9.81 -9.35 -23.66
CA ARG A 51 9.73 -8.43 -22.53
C ARG A 51 9.62 -9.27 -21.25
N ARG A 52 10.73 -9.36 -20.50
CA ARG A 52 10.79 -10.02 -19.19
C ARG A 52 10.05 -9.18 -18.15
N TRP A 53 8.90 -9.65 -17.68
CA TRP A 53 8.19 -9.11 -16.52
C TRP A 53 7.49 -10.30 -15.85
N ALA A 54 7.66 -10.55 -14.55
CA ALA A 54 7.18 -11.78 -13.90
C ALA A 54 6.49 -11.46 -12.53
N LEU A 55 6.06 -12.35 -11.61
CA LEU A 55 6.66 -13.60 -11.15
C LEU A 55 5.71 -14.44 -10.22
N VAL A 56 5.06 -15.51 -10.71
CA VAL A 56 5.29 -16.86 -10.16
C VAL A 56 6.00 -17.60 -11.29
N ARG A 57 7.33 -17.62 -11.26
CA ARG A 57 8.13 -18.21 -12.36
C ARG A 57 8.10 -19.72 -12.32
N ASP A 58 8.12 -20.26 -11.10
CA ASP A 58 8.21 -21.69 -10.88
C ASP A 58 6.82 -22.31 -11.01
N GLU A 59 6.68 -23.17 -12.02
CA GLU A 59 5.43 -23.87 -12.31
C GLU A 59 4.98 -24.77 -11.16
N LYS A 60 5.91 -25.38 -10.42
CA LYS A 60 5.58 -26.21 -9.25
C LYS A 60 5.01 -25.34 -8.14
N VAL A 61 5.53 -24.12 -7.96
CA VAL A 61 4.97 -23.14 -7.01
C VAL A 61 3.59 -22.68 -7.46
N ALA A 62 3.39 -22.41 -8.75
CA ALA A 62 2.08 -22.02 -9.29
C ALA A 62 1.04 -23.13 -9.10
N ARG A 63 1.39 -24.39 -9.41
CA ARG A 63 0.50 -25.55 -9.22
C ARG A 63 0.12 -25.73 -7.76
N ARG A 64 1.08 -25.68 -6.83
CA ARG A 64 0.80 -25.75 -5.38
C ARG A 64 -0.14 -24.64 -4.92
N ALA A 65 0.04 -23.42 -5.43
CA ALA A 65 -0.85 -22.30 -5.10
C ALA A 65 -2.27 -22.50 -5.65
N ILE A 66 -2.41 -23.04 -6.86
CA ILE A 66 -3.72 -23.37 -7.45
C ILE A 66 -4.41 -24.48 -6.63
N SER A 67 -3.71 -25.58 -6.34
CA SER A 67 -4.25 -26.68 -5.53
C SER A 67 -4.72 -26.18 -4.16
N TYR A 68 -3.93 -25.34 -3.50
CA TYR A 68 -4.34 -24.73 -2.23
C TYR A 68 -5.65 -23.92 -2.37
N ILE A 69 -5.81 -23.13 -3.42
CA ILE A 69 -7.02 -22.33 -3.66
C ILE A 69 -8.24 -23.22 -3.95
N GLU A 70 -8.04 -24.30 -4.72
CA GLU A 70 -9.08 -25.28 -5.03
C GLU A 70 -9.55 -26.02 -3.78
N GLU A 71 -8.61 -26.48 -2.95
CA GLU A 71 -8.88 -27.22 -1.72
C GLU A 71 -9.46 -26.33 -0.61
N SER A 72 -9.00 -25.08 -0.47
CA SER A 72 -9.42 -24.19 0.62
C SER A 72 -10.72 -23.46 0.36
N THR A 73 -10.93 -22.95 -0.86
CA THR A 73 -12.08 -22.07 -1.16
C THR A 73 -12.78 -22.40 -2.47
N VAL A 74 -12.36 -23.44 -3.20
CA VAL A 74 -12.89 -23.81 -4.52
C VAL A 74 -12.85 -22.61 -5.48
N GLY A 75 -11.73 -21.88 -5.47
CA GLY A 75 -11.54 -20.70 -6.31
C GLY A 75 -12.02 -19.39 -5.68
N THR A 76 -12.38 -18.42 -6.52
CA THR A 76 -12.76 -17.06 -6.12
C THR A 76 -14.12 -16.70 -6.70
N SER A 77 -14.96 -15.96 -5.96
CA SER A 77 -16.28 -15.48 -6.42
C SER A 77 -16.23 -14.84 -7.81
N ARG A 78 -17.19 -15.22 -8.67
CA ARG A 78 -17.29 -14.74 -10.04
C ARG A 78 -17.81 -13.30 -10.09
N GLU A 79 -18.65 -12.91 -9.15
CA GLU A 79 -19.11 -11.54 -8.92
C GLU A 79 -17.93 -10.62 -8.60
N THR A 80 -17.04 -11.06 -7.70
CA THR A 80 -15.81 -10.35 -7.38
C THR A 80 -14.93 -10.21 -8.62
N GLN A 81 -14.70 -11.30 -9.37
CA GLN A 81 -13.91 -11.25 -10.60
C GLN A 81 -14.50 -10.27 -11.63
N LEU A 82 -15.82 -10.31 -11.85
CA LEU A 82 -16.52 -9.44 -12.78
C LEU A 82 -16.43 -7.95 -12.36
N ARG A 83 -16.64 -7.66 -11.07
CA ARG A 83 -16.53 -6.30 -10.54
C ARG A 83 -15.11 -5.77 -10.68
N VAL A 84 -14.11 -6.56 -10.31
CA VAL A 84 -12.70 -6.17 -10.42
C VAL A 84 -12.30 -5.97 -11.88
N LEU A 85 -12.76 -6.82 -12.80
CA LEU A 85 -12.52 -6.65 -14.23
C LEU A 85 -13.06 -5.30 -14.72
N LYS A 86 -14.29 -4.92 -14.33
CA LYS A 86 -14.87 -3.62 -14.69
C LYS A 86 -14.05 -2.45 -14.14
N ILE A 87 -13.64 -2.52 -12.87
CA ILE A 87 -12.81 -1.48 -12.23
C ILE A 87 -11.47 -1.34 -12.97
N LEU A 88 -10.79 -2.46 -13.25
CA LEU A 88 -9.50 -2.44 -13.94
C LEU A 88 -9.63 -1.88 -15.36
N LYS A 89 -10.72 -2.17 -16.08
CA LYS A 89 -10.99 -1.57 -17.40
C LYS A 89 -11.08 -0.05 -17.32
N VAL A 90 -11.77 0.49 -16.32
CA VAL A 90 -11.87 1.95 -16.10
C VAL A 90 -10.51 2.55 -15.75
N ILE A 91 -9.75 1.91 -14.86
CA ILE A 91 -8.40 2.37 -14.50
C ILE A 91 -7.50 2.42 -15.75
N LEU A 92 -7.48 1.35 -16.55
CA LEU A 92 -6.67 1.26 -17.76
C LEU A 92 -7.06 2.30 -18.81
N ALA A 93 -8.37 2.56 -18.97
CA ALA A 93 -8.87 3.55 -19.93
C ALA A 93 -8.48 5.00 -19.58
N ASN A 94 -8.18 5.27 -18.30
CA ASN A 94 -7.90 6.62 -17.79
C ASN A 94 -6.44 6.85 -17.39
N LEU A 95 -5.53 5.91 -17.66
CA LEU A 95 -4.10 6.08 -17.35
C LEU A 95 -3.55 7.33 -18.05
N HIS A 96 -2.77 8.12 -17.32
CA HIS A 96 -2.19 9.38 -17.79
C HIS A 96 -3.23 10.44 -18.23
N GLY A 97 -4.52 10.22 -17.97
CA GLY A 97 -5.60 11.17 -18.23
C GLY A 97 -5.94 12.03 -17.01
N LYS A 98 -6.98 12.86 -17.14
CA LYS A 98 -7.50 13.71 -16.04
C LYS A 98 -8.07 12.88 -14.88
N GLU A 99 -8.63 11.72 -15.18
CA GLU A 99 -9.25 10.80 -14.21
C GLU A 99 -8.29 9.66 -13.82
N ASP A 100 -6.98 9.88 -13.94
CA ASP A 100 -5.97 8.90 -13.55
C ASP A 100 -5.97 8.69 -12.03
N ILE A 101 -6.34 7.47 -11.61
CA ILE A 101 -6.37 7.05 -10.20
C ILE A 101 -5.02 7.22 -9.50
N PHE A 102 -3.90 7.08 -10.21
CA PHE A 102 -2.57 7.20 -9.62
C PHE A 102 -2.21 8.66 -9.37
N ALA A 103 -2.60 9.57 -10.27
CA ALA A 103 -2.45 11.00 -10.06
C ALA A 103 -3.31 11.45 -8.87
N PHE A 104 -4.59 11.06 -8.85
CA PHE A 104 -5.50 11.31 -7.73
C PHE A 104 -4.94 10.81 -6.39
N GLY A 105 -4.52 9.54 -6.33
CA GLY A 105 -3.97 8.93 -5.14
C GLY A 105 -2.69 9.64 -4.66
N TYR A 106 -1.79 10.00 -5.58
CA TYR A 106 -0.60 10.76 -5.23
C TYR A 106 -0.92 12.14 -4.65
N ASP A 107 -1.85 12.88 -5.27
CA ASP A 107 -2.17 14.24 -4.84
C ASP A 107 -2.80 14.25 -3.44
N VAL A 108 -3.76 13.34 -3.18
CA VAL A 108 -4.37 13.18 -1.86
C VAL A 108 -3.33 12.77 -0.82
N MET A 109 -2.54 11.73 -1.09
CA MET A 109 -1.62 11.17 -0.10
C MET A 109 -0.43 12.09 0.17
N SER A 110 0.09 12.79 -0.84
CA SER A 110 1.16 13.78 -0.66
C SER A 110 0.68 14.99 0.14
N SER A 111 -0.57 15.42 -0.03
CA SER A 111 -1.20 16.47 0.78
C SER A 111 -1.29 16.06 2.25
N ARG A 112 -1.81 14.85 2.51
CA ARG A 112 -1.89 14.29 3.88
C ARG A 112 -0.53 14.17 4.54
N TRP A 113 0.44 13.61 3.84
CA TRP A 113 1.80 13.45 4.35
C TRP A 113 2.48 14.79 4.69
N ARG A 114 2.30 15.80 3.84
CA ARG A 114 2.85 17.15 4.08
C ARG A 114 2.23 17.82 5.30
N ARG A 115 0.89 17.77 5.43
CA ARG A 115 0.17 18.34 6.57
C ARG A 115 0.61 17.69 7.89
N LEU A 116 0.70 16.36 7.91
CA LEU A 116 1.15 15.63 9.09
C LEU A 116 2.61 15.94 9.45
N ASN A 117 3.51 15.93 8.47
CA ASN A 117 4.91 16.29 8.70
C ASN A 117 5.06 17.70 9.27
N ALA A 118 4.30 18.66 8.75
CA ALA A 118 4.37 20.04 9.22
C ALA A 118 4.01 20.17 10.71
N VAL A 119 3.07 19.37 11.20
CA VAL A 119 2.71 19.33 12.64
C VAL A 119 3.79 18.62 13.44
N VAL A 120 4.16 17.39 13.07
CA VAL A 120 5.12 16.57 13.83
C VAL A 120 6.52 17.19 13.86
N SER A 121 6.92 17.93 12.83
CA SER A 121 8.24 18.62 12.80
C SER A 121 8.39 19.71 13.88
N ARG A 122 7.31 20.10 14.56
CA ARG A 122 7.33 21.04 15.69
C ARG A 122 7.55 20.36 17.04
N SER A 123 7.49 19.03 17.07
CA SER A 123 7.61 18.19 18.26
C SER A 123 9.05 17.76 18.50
N THR A 124 9.40 17.57 19.76
CA THR A 124 10.58 16.77 20.15
C THR A 124 10.21 15.46 20.83
N ARG A 125 8.92 15.24 21.08
CA ARG A 125 8.36 14.05 21.72
C ARG A 125 8.11 12.91 20.74
N ILE A 126 7.75 13.23 19.51
CA ILE A 126 7.49 12.23 18.46
C ILE A 126 8.23 12.54 17.15
N SER A 127 8.59 11.50 16.41
CA SER A 127 9.22 11.61 15.10
C SER A 127 8.54 10.70 14.06
N LEU A 128 8.73 11.04 12.78
CA LEU A 128 8.22 10.29 11.63
C LEU A 128 9.36 9.63 10.84
N GLN A 129 9.01 8.63 10.03
CA GLN A 129 9.97 8.00 9.13
C GLN A 129 10.53 9.00 8.10
N LYS A 130 11.84 8.91 7.87
CA LYS A 130 12.55 9.72 6.87
C LYS A 130 12.47 9.05 5.51
N MET A 131 11.97 9.77 4.50
CA MET A 131 11.86 9.28 3.13
C MET A 131 12.30 10.38 2.16
N PRO A 132 13.36 10.17 1.36
CA PRO A 132 13.81 11.17 0.39
C PRO A 132 12.94 11.15 -0.87
N PRO A 133 12.84 12.28 -1.61
CA PRO A 133 12.24 12.31 -2.94
C PRO A 133 12.96 11.36 -3.90
N GLN A 134 12.21 10.76 -4.83
CA GLN A 134 12.76 9.83 -5.82
C GLN A 134 12.16 10.07 -7.20
N TYR A 135 12.92 9.71 -8.23
CA TYR A 135 12.44 9.76 -9.60
C TYR A 135 11.43 8.64 -9.86
N CYS A 136 10.23 9.00 -10.31
CA CYS A 136 9.16 8.07 -10.62
C CYS A 136 8.98 7.93 -12.13
N THR A 137 9.13 6.70 -12.64
CA THR A 137 9.01 6.40 -14.07
C THR A 137 7.58 6.54 -14.60
N TYR A 138 6.55 6.32 -13.77
CA TYR A 138 5.15 6.51 -14.16
C TYR A 138 4.82 7.98 -14.42
N PHE A 139 5.32 8.88 -13.58
CA PHE A 139 5.08 10.33 -13.70
C PHE A 139 6.18 11.06 -14.47
N ASN A 140 7.27 10.38 -14.83
CA ASN A 140 8.45 10.94 -15.48
C ASN A 140 9.03 12.20 -14.78
N ARG A 141 9.04 12.21 -13.45
CA ARG A 141 9.58 13.31 -12.64
C ARG A 141 9.96 12.86 -11.23
N ILE A 142 10.74 13.69 -10.54
CA ILE A 142 10.99 13.54 -9.10
C ILE A 142 9.69 13.79 -8.35
N LYS A 143 9.39 12.92 -7.38
CA LYS A 143 8.19 12.98 -6.55
C LYS A 143 8.57 12.90 -5.07
N GLU A 144 7.85 13.67 -4.26
CA GLU A 144 7.89 13.59 -2.80
C GLU A 144 7.26 12.28 -2.32
N PRO A 145 7.64 11.77 -1.14
CA PRO A 145 7.02 10.59 -0.56
C PRO A 145 5.53 10.83 -0.23
N SER A 146 4.73 9.79 -0.44
CA SER A 146 3.30 9.78 -0.12
C SER A 146 2.87 8.42 0.49
N PRO A 147 3.43 8.05 1.66
CA PRO A 147 3.23 6.73 2.25
C PRO A 147 1.79 6.51 2.70
N ALA A 148 1.33 5.26 2.68
CA ALA A 148 0.00 4.87 3.19
C ALA A 148 -0.12 4.96 4.71
N TYR A 149 1.01 4.92 5.42
CA TYR A 149 1.09 4.90 6.87
C TYR A 149 2.17 5.86 7.36
N ALA A 150 1.92 6.51 8.49
CA ALA A 150 2.94 7.18 9.27
C ALA A 150 3.47 6.20 10.32
N TRP A 151 4.79 6.06 10.38
CA TRP A 151 5.50 5.27 11.36
C TRP A 151 6.07 6.23 12.39
N VAL A 152 5.37 6.32 13.51
CA VAL A 152 5.65 7.27 14.58
C VAL A 152 6.54 6.59 15.61
N LYS A 153 7.56 7.30 16.06
CA LYS A 153 8.37 6.92 17.21
C LYS A 153 8.18 7.92 18.34
N CYS A 154 7.96 7.46 19.56
CA CYS A 154 8.05 8.29 20.76
C CYS A 154 9.51 8.37 21.22
N GLU A 155 10.03 9.59 21.31
CA GLU A 155 11.44 9.87 21.57
C GLU A 155 11.74 10.10 23.06
N TRP A 156 10.75 10.57 23.82
CA TRP A 156 10.88 10.82 25.25
C TRP A 156 10.94 9.51 26.03
N VAL A 157 11.75 9.48 27.10
CA VAL A 157 11.99 8.25 27.85
C VAL A 157 10.71 7.78 28.54
N GLU A 158 9.89 8.74 28.97
CA GLU A 158 8.62 8.55 29.68
C GLU A 158 7.55 7.90 28.80
N ASP A 159 7.62 8.11 27.47
CA ASP A 159 6.69 7.54 26.49
C ASP A 159 7.22 6.19 25.95
N ASP A 160 7.51 5.25 26.86
CA ASP A 160 8.07 3.95 26.48
C ASP A 160 7.07 3.06 25.72
N ASP A 161 5.77 3.22 25.99
CA ASP A 161 4.68 2.67 25.20
C ASP A 161 4.00 3.76 24.38
N CYS A 162 4.43 3.89 23.11
CA CYS A 162 3.95 4.94 22.24
C CYS A 162 2.49 4.72 21.80
N TYR A 163 2.01 3.48 21.83
CA TYR A 163 0.60 3.19 21.54
C TYR A 163 -0.28 3.76 22.65
N GLU A 164 0.03 3.49 23.90
CA GLU A 164 -0.72 4.01 25.05
C GLU A 164 -0.62 5.54 25.16
N THR A 165 0.57 6.11 24.92
CA THR A 165 0.75 7.57 24.87
C THR A 165 -0.19 8.25 23.86
N LEU A 166 -0.28 7.72 22.64
CA LEU A 166 -1.17 8.28 21.61
C LEU A 166 -2.64 7.97 21.91
N LEU A 167 -2.96 6.80 22.47
CA LEU A 167 -4.32 6.44 22.84
C LEU A 167 -4.88 7.39 23.91
N ALA A 168 -4.07 7.75 24.91
CA ALA A 168 -4.42 8.75 25.92
C ALA A 168 -4.69 10.15 25.31
N ALA A 169 -4.10 10.46 24.16
CA ALA A 169 -4.37 11.67 23.38
C ALA A 169 -5.56 11.53 22.42
N GLY A 170 -6.35 10.44 22.51
CA GLY A 170 -7.48 10.18 21.64
C GLY A 170 -7.10 9.69 20.23
N ILE A 171 -5.86 9.24 20.03
CA ILE A 171 -5.35 8.75 18.74
C ILE A 171 -5.17 7.24 18.80
N ASN A 172 -6.15 6.50 18.27
CA ASN A 172 -6.02 5.05 18.16
C ASN A 172 -5.07 4.67 17.00
N SER A 173 -4.05 3.88 17.32
CA SER A 173 -2.96 3.51 16.41
C SER A 173 -2.71 1.99 16.43
N LEU A 174 -1.78 1.48 15.62
CA LEU A 174 -1.38 0.06 15.72
C LEU A 174 0.01 -0.02 16.36
N THR A 175 0.09 -0.67 17.52
CA THR A 175 1.36 -0.88 18.24
C THR A 175 2.45 -1.48 17.35
N GLY A 176 3.68 -1.02 17.55
CA GLY A 176 4.84 -1.44 16.78
C GLY A 176 5.26 -2.88 17.08
N THR A 177 4.93 -3.42 18.25
CA THR A 177 5.26 -4.80 18.66
C THR A 177 4.63 -5.85 17.75
N VAL A 178 3.42 -5.59 17.23
CA VAL A 178 2.74 -6.44 16.23
C VAL A 178 3.49 -6.47 14.89
N ASN A 179 4.41 -5.53 14.66
CA ASN A 179 5.27 -5.45 13.47
C ASN A 179 6.74 -5.76 13.82
N GLU A 180 7.00 -6.47 14.94
CA GLU A 180 8.34 -6.83 15.42
C GLU A 180 9.27 -5.61 15.67
N ALA A 181 8.67 -4.45 15.96
CA ALA A 181 9.39 -3.26 16.41
C ALA A 181 9.27 -3.10 17.93
N GLY A 182 10.02 -2.14 18.49
CA GLY A 182 9.89 -1.77 19.90
C GLY A 182 8.54 -1.11 20.22
N THR A 183 8.17 -1.12 21.50
CA THR A 183 6.98 -0.46 22.08
C THR A 183 6.93 1.05 21.83
N ARG A 184 8.10 1.65 21.60
CA ARG A 184 8.26 3.07 21.23
C ARG A 184 7.75 3.41 19.83
N TYR A 185 7.36 2.43 19.02
CA TYR A 185 6.84 2.68 17.69
C TYR A 185 5.35 2.39 17.61
N THR A 186 4.66 3.14 16.75
CA THR A 186 3.28 2.89 16.40
C THR A 186 2.97 3.32 14.96
N ARG A 187 1.96 2.71 14.35
CA ARG A 187 1.56 2.95 12.97
C ARG A 187 0.22 3.67 12.90
N LEU A 188 0.20 4.84 12.25
CA LEU A 188 -1.01 5.59 11.94
C LEU A 188 -1.41 5.38 10.47
N SER A 189 -2.70 5.18 10.22
CA SER A 189 -3.25 4.99 8.88
C SER A 189 -3.60 6.32 8.21
N LEU A 190 -2.98 6.61 7.06
CA LEU A 190 -3.23 7.84 6.28
C LEU A 190 -4.23 7.62 5.13
N ILE A 191 -4.75 6.41 4.98
CA ILE A 191 -5.60 5.96 3.86
C ILE A 191 -7.08 5.78 4.24
N LYS A 192 -7.51 6.35 5.37
CA LYS A 192 -8.93 6.36 5.78
C LYS A 192 -9.68 7.53 5.10
N THR A 193 -10.89 7.85 5.55
CA THR A 193 -11.69 8.98 5.03
C THR A 193 -11.00 10.32 5.27
N GLN A 194 -11.57 11.40 4.74
CA GLN A 194 -11.05 12.74 5.01
C GLN A 194 -11.32 13.14 6.47
N ASP A 195 -12.51 12.85 7.00
CA ASP A 195 -12.87 13.11 8.40
C ASP A 195 -11.92 12.40 9.38
N ASP A 196 -11.59 11.14 9.11
CA ASP A 196 -10.62 10.38 9.90
C ASP A 196 -9.24 11.04 9.91
N PHE A 197 -8.81 11.58 8.76
CA PHE A 197 -7.53 12.24 8.64
C PHE A 197 -7.54 13.62 9.31
N ASP A 198 -8.61 14.39 9.18
CA ASP A 198 -8.72 15.71 9.80
C ASP A 198 -8.82 15.59 11.34
N MET A 199 -9.55 14.60 11.86
CA MET A 199 -9.56 14.29 13.30
C MET A 199 -8.18 13.84 13.79
N LEU A 200 -7.47 13.00 13.03
CA LEU A 200 -6.09 12.64 13.36
C LEU A 200 -5.19 13.89 13.43
N LEU A 201 -5.33 14.78 12.45
CA LEU A 201 -4.51 15.99 12.37
C LEU A 201 -4.82 16.97 13.50
N GLU A 202 -6.08 17.11 13.89
CA GLU A 202 -6.51 17.90 15.05
C GLU A 202 -5.88 17.35 16.33
N ARG A 203 -6.10 16.07 16.63
CA ARG A 203 -5.60 15.44 17.87
C ARG A 203 -4.08 15.44 17.97
N ILE A 204 -3.38 15.17 16.87
CA ILE A 204 -1.91 15.19 16.90
C ILE A 204 -1.38 16.63 17.03
N THR A 205 -2.11 17.63 16.52
CA THR A 205 -1.77 19.04 16.71
C THR A 205 -1.90 19.42 18.17
N GLU A 206 -3.02 19.08 18.82
CA GLU A 206 -3.23 19.28 20.26
C GLU A 206 -2.14 18.59 21.09
N PHE A 207 -1.81 17.34 20.75
CA PHE A 207 -0.75 16.57 21.41
C PHE A 207 0.62 17.25 21.31
N VAL A 208 1.00 17.72 20.12
CA VAL A 208 2.28 18.40 19.89
C VAL A 208 2.31 19.78 20.55
N ASP A 209 1.21 20.52 20.53
CA ASP A 209 1.15 21.87 21.11
C ASP A 209 1.11 21.82 22.65
N ALA A 210 0.61 20.72 23.25
CA ALA A 210 0.69 20.48 24.70
C ALA A 210 2.15 20.33 25.20
N GLU A 211 3.09 19.87 24.37
CA GLU A 211 4.51 19.78 24.73
C GLU A 211 5.08 21.14 25.14
N LYS A 212 4.63 22.22 24.51
CA LYS A 212 5.13 23.58 24.77
C LYS A 212 4.67 24.10 26.14
N HIS A 213 3.50 23.67 26.59
CA HIS A 213 2.91 24.12 27.86
C HIS A 213 3.52 23.41 29.07
N GLY A 214 3.96 22.15 28.91
CA GLY A 214 4.69 21.41 29.96
C GLY A 214 6.14 21.85 30.17
N ARG A 215 6.68 22.70 29.28
CA ARG A 215 8.06 23.22 29.33
C ARG A 215 8.17 24.67 29.82
N ALA A 216 7.08 25.30 30.24
CA ALA A 216 7.15 26.61 30.88
C ALA A 216 8.05 26.50 32.14
N PRO A 217 9.10 27.33 32.28
CA PRO A 217 9.94 27.28 33.48
C PRO A 217 9.03 27.57 34.67
N ALA A 218 9.10 26.73 35.70
CA ALA A 218 8.51 27.02 37.00
C ALA A 218 8.93 28.44 37.37
N ALA A 219 7.97 29.36 37.44
CA ALA A 219 8.22 30.72 37.86
C ALA A 219 8.98 30.65 39.19
N SER A 220 10.19 31.20 39.23
CA SER A 220 10.91 31.30 40.49
C SER A 220 10.09 32.23 41.38
N SER A 221 9.38 31.65 42.34
CA SER A 221 8.90 32.39 43.49
C SER A 221 10.11 32.75 44.34
N SER A 222 10.76 33.87 44.02
CA SER A 222 11.63 34.56 44.96
C SER A 222 10.74 35.33 45.93
N MET A 223 10.91 35.00 47.21
CA MET A 223 10.34 35.66 48.40
C MET A 223 10.62 37.17 48.43
#